data_AF-A0A7S2DQQ0-F1
#
_entry.id   AF-A0A7S2DQQ0-F1
#
_cell.length_a   1.000
_cell.length_b   1.000
_cell.length_c   1.000
_cell.angle_alpha   90.00
_cell.angle_beta   90.00
_cell.angle_gamma   90.00
#
_symmetry.space_group_name_H-M   'P 1'
#
loop_
_entity.id
_entity.type
_entity.pdbx_description
1 polymer ?
#
loop_
_entity_poly.entity_id
_entity_poly.type
_entity_poly.pdbx_seq_one_letter_code
_entity_poly.pdbx_strand_id
1 'polypeptide(L)'
;EDSRKKFQDFLRNHLQTFCPEVPDDNLYSLCVNDEDASFVPISSIVPGFQFAEDVPFFNILVPTVETTIQRFLLENLMHGGYHVLFSGETGVGKSVGIQQ
;
A
#
# COMPACT_ATOMS: atom_id res chain seq x y z
N GLU A 1 -13.73 -10.33 -2.09
CA GLU A 1 -13.25 -10.63 -0.72
C GLU A 1 -12.62 -12.01 -0.60
N ASP A 2 -13.23 -13.05 -1.15
CA ASP A 2 -12.76 -14.43 -0.99
C ASP A 2 -11.36 -14.71 -1.58
N SER A 3 -10.97 -14.00 -2.64
CA SER A 3 -9.63 -14.11 -3.26
C SER A 3 -8.52 -13.61 -2.35
N ARG A 4 -8.73 -12.51 -1.62
CA ARG A 4 -7.72 -11.94 -0.72
C ARG A 4 -7.39 -12.92 0.41
N LYS A 5 -8.43 -13.49 1.04
CA LYS A 5 -8.27 -14.49 2.09
C LYS A 5 -7.51 -15.72 1.60
N LYS A 6 -7.93 -16.32 0.48
CA LYS A 6 -7.24 -17.47 -0.13
C LYS A 6 -5.77 -17.18 -0.44
N PHE A 7 -5.48 -16.01 -0.98
CA PHE A 7 -4.11 -15.60 -1.29
C PHE A 7 -3.28 -15.37 -0.03
N GLN A 8 -3.85 -14.76 1.00
CA GLN A 8 -3.20 -14.59 2.30
C GLN A 8 -2.82 -15.94 2.91
N ASP A 9 -3.75 -16.89 2.96
CA ASP A 9 -3.52 -18.20 3.56
C ASP A 9 -2.41 -18.96 2.79
N PHE A 10 -2.38 -18.85 1.47
CA PHE A 10 -1.30 -19.36 0.63
C PHE A 10 0.04 -18.69 0.94
N LEU A 11 0.08 -17.35 0.99
CA LEU A 11 1.30 -16.56 1.24
C LEU A 11 1.86 -16.79 2.64
N ARG A 12 1.00 -16.88 3.66
CA ARG A 12 1.40 -17.08 5.05
C ARG A 12 2.23 -18.35 5.20
N ASN A 13 1.75 -19.47 4.65
CA ASN A 13 2.48 -20.73 4.70
C ASN A 13 3.87 -20.61 4.05
N HIS A 14 3.98 -19.86 2.97
CA HIS A 14 5.25 -19.63 2.29
C HIS A 14 6.17 -18.70 3.10
N LEU A 15 5.65 -17.57 3.57
CA LEU A 15 6.37 -16.59 4.37
C LEU A 15 6.93 -17.20 5.65
N GLN A 16 6.13 -18.00 6.37
CA GLN A 16 6.57 -18.68 7.60
C GLN A 16 7.75 -19.63 7.39
N THR A 17 8.03 -20.06 6.15
CA THR A 17 9.18 -20.92 5.84
C THR A 17 10.52 -20.17 5.99
N PHE A 18 10.52 -18.84 5.79
CA PHE A 18 11.74 -18.02 5.85
C PHE A 18 11.64 -16.78 6.75
N CYS A 19 10.43 -16.45 7.22
CA CYS A 19 10.15 -15.36 8.14
C CYS A 19 9.15 -15.86 9.21
N PRO A 20 9.63 -16.57 10.25
CA PRO A 20 8.78 -17.13 11.29
C PRO A 20 8.14 -16.06 12.19
N GLU A 21 8.63 -14.82 12.13
CA GLU A 21 8.16 -13.68 12.94
C GLU A 21 6.93 -12.97 12.35
N VAL A 22 6.43 -13.44 11.20
CA VAL A 22 5.21 -12.90 10.57
C VAL A 22 4.04 -12.99 11.55
N PRO A 23 3.41 -11.85 11.92
CA PRO A 23 2.30 -11.84 12.85
C PRO A 23 1.11 -12.65 12.34
N ASP A 24 0.37 -13.30 13.25
CA ASP A 24 -0.90 -13.98 12.92
C ASP A 24 -2.07 -12.99 12.79
N ASP A 25 -1.86 -11.93 12.02
CA ASP A 25 -2.84 -10.88 11.72
C ASP A 25 -3.02 -10.75 10.20
N ASN A 26 -4.02 -10.00 9.75
CA ASN A 26 -4.30 -9.80 8.33
C ASN A 26 -3.08 -9.22 7.60
N LEU A 27 -2.54 -9.97 6.63
CA LEU A 27 -1.32 -9.55 5.91
C LEU A 27 -1.57 -8.31 5.04
N TYR A 28 -2.82 -8.02 4.68
CA TYR A 28 -3.17 -6.80 3.94
C TYR A 28 -3.26 -5.54 4.81
N SER A 29 -3.14 -5.67 6.14
CA SER A 29 -3.06 -4.52 7.05
C SER A 29 -1.65 -4.29 7.59
N LEU A 30 -0.67 -5.07 7.14
CA LEU A 30 0.73 -4.98 7.57
C LEU A 30 1.63 -4.52 6.42
N CYS A 31 2.67 -3.78 6.77
CA CYS A 31 3.81 -3.47 5.91
C CYS A 31 5.11 -3.72 6.67
N VAL A 32 6.23 -3.76 5.95
CA VAL A 32 7.55 -3.92 6.54
C VAL A 32 8.15 -2.52 6.70
N ASN A 33 8.65 -2.21 7.89
CA ASN A 33 9.45 -1.02 8.13
C ASN A 33 10.87 -1.24 7.55
N ASP A 34 11.30 -0.34 6.67
CA ASP A 34 12.61 -0.44 6.01
C ASP A 34 13.81 -0.25 6.96
N GLU A 35 13.61 0.40 8.12
CA GLU A 35 14.70 0.68 9.07
C GLU A 35 15.10 -0.52 9.91
N ASP A 36 14.12 -1.27 10.41
CA ASP A 36 14.34 -2.38 11.36
C ASP A 36 13.78 -3.73 10.87
N ALA A 37 13.25 -3.77 9.65
CA ALA A 37 12.60 -4.94 9.04
C ALA A 37 11.45 -5.52 9.87
N SER A 38 10.83 -4.72 10.74
CA SER A 38 9.70 -5.14 11.56
C SER A 38 8.37 -5.02 10.82
N PHE A 39 7.38 -5.83 11.21
CA PHE A 39 6.02 -5.73 10.71
C PHE A 39 5.26 -4.63 11.46
N VAL A 40 4.82 -3.61 10.75
CA VAL A 40 4.05 -2.49 11.29
C VAL A 40 2.70 -2.36 10.59
N PRO A 41 1.65 -1.88 11.27
CA PRO A 41 0.36 -1.62 10.63
C PRO A 41 0.51 -0.60 9.49
N ILE A 42 -0.15 -0.80 8.36
CA ILE A 42 -0.10 0.15 7.24
C ILE A 42 -0.58 1.53 7.66
N SER A 43 -1.51 1.61 8.62
CA SER A 43 -1.97 2.88 9.17
C SER A 43 -0.84 3.73 9.78
N SER A 44 0.28 3.14 10.20
CA SER A 44 1.42 3.89 10.73
C SER A 44 2.24 4.60 9.65
N ILE A 45 2.15 4.16 8.39
CA ILE A 45 2.85 4.78 7.25
C ILE A 45 1.95 5.72 6.45
N VAL A 46 0.65 5.80 6.76
CA VAL A 46 -0.26 6.74 6.09
C VAL A 46 0.12 8.17 6.49
N PRO A 47 0.46 9.04 5.53
CA PRO A 47 0.78 10.43 5.84
C PRO A 47 -0.41 11.15 6.48
N GLY A 48 -0.12 12.06 7.41
CA GLY A 48 -1.14 12.97 7.93
C GLY A 48 -1.67 13.88 6.82
N PHE A 49 -2.99 14.10 6.81
CA PHE A 49 -3.61 15.08 5.92
C PHE A 49 -3.80 16.40 6.67
N GLN A 50 -3.29 17.50 6.11
CA GLN A 50 -3.57 18.84 6.59
C GLN A 50 -4.28 19.62 5.50
N PHE A 51 -5.48 20.10 5.82
CA PHE A 51 -6.26 20.95 4.91
C PHE A 51 -5.65 22.35 4.83
N ALA A 52 -5.54 22.87 3.62
CA ALA A 52 -5.06 24.21 3.34
C ALA A 52 -6.02 24.89 2.35
N GLU A 53 -6.58 26.03 2.75
CA GLU A 53 -7.64 26.75 2.00
C GLU A 53 -7.15 27.33 0.67
N ASP A 54 -5.84 27.53 0.53
CA ASP A 54 -5.18 28.05 -0.67
C ASP A 54 -5.00 27.00 -1.77
N VAL A 55 -5.21 25.72 -1.45
CA VAL A 55 -5.08 24.61 -2.41
C VAL A 55 -6.40 24.43 -3.19
N PRO A 56 -6.37 24.49 -4.54
CA PRO A 56 -7.55 24.20 -5.36
C PRO A 56 -8.12 22.82 -5.04
N PHE A 57 -9.45 22.70 -4.99
CA PHE A 57 -10.14 21.44 -4.63
C PHE A 57 -9.61 20.20 -5.38
N PHE A 58 -9.34 20.32 -6.68
CA PHE A 58 -8.83 19.21 -7.49
C PHE A 58 -7.38 18.78 -7.17
N ASN A 59 -6.64 19.62 -6.45
CA ASN A 59 -5.29 19.33 -5.99
C ASN A 59 -5.27 18.81 -4.54
N ILE A 60 -6.43 18.78 -3.86
CA ILE A 60 -6.54 18.22 -2.52
C ILE A 60 -6.58 16.70 -2.63
N LEU A 61 -5.47 16.08 -2.27
CA LEU A 61 -5.32 14.62 -2.20
C LEU A 61 -5.26 14.18 -0.75
N VAL A 62 -6.26 13.41 -0.34
CA VAL A 62 -6.30 12.85 1.01
C VAL A 62 -5.55 11.51 0.99
N PRO A 63 -4.40 11.39 1.68
CA PRO A 63 -3.75 10.10 1.90
C PRO A 63 -4.70 9.18 2.68
N THR A 64 -5.01 8.05 2.06
CA THR A 64 -5.78 6.96 2.67
C THR A 64 -4.91 5.72 2.76
N VAL A 65 -5.33 4.75 3.56
CA VAL A 65 -4.67 3.43 3.63
C VAL A 65 -4.53 2.82 2.22
N GLU A 66 -5.61 2.85 1.44
CA GLU A 66 -5.62 2.26 0.10
C GLU A 66 -4.66 2.95 -0.87
N THR A 67 -4.66 4.28 -0.92
CA THR A 67 -3.76 5.04 -1.79
C THR A 67 -2.30 4.91 -1.36
N THR A 68 -2.02 4.82 -0.06
CA THR A 68 -0.68 4.60 0.48
C THR A 68 -0.11 3.24 0.07
N ILE A 69 -0.88 2.16 0.16
CA ILE A 69 -0.44 0.81 -0.25
C ILE A 69 -0.17 0.76 -1.76
N GLN A 70 -1.09 1.32 -2.54
CA GLN A 70 -0.97 1.36 -3.99
C GLN A 70 0.28 2.11 -4.43
N ARG A 71 0.55 3.26 -3.78
CA ARG A 71 1.76 4.05 -4.00
C ARG A 71 3.02 3.28 -3.59
N PHE A 72 3.05 2.72 -2.38
CA PHE A 72 4.20 1.94 -1.89
C PHE A 72 4.56 0.79 -2.85
N LEU A 73 3.56 0.03 -3.31
CA LEU A 73 3.78 -1.05 -4.27
C LEU A 73 4.28 -0.52 -5.62
N LEU A 74 3.70 0.57 -6.12
CA LEU A 74 4.10 1.20 -7.37
C LEU A 74 5.55 1.69 -7.30
N GLU A 75 5.92 2.41 -6.25
CA GLU A 75 7.27 2.91 -6.02
C GLU A 75 8.28 1.77 -5.98
N ASN A 76 7.99 0.69 -5.25
CA ASN A 76 8.88 -0.47 -5.18
C ASN A 76 9.11 -1.14 -6.55
N LEU A 77 8.04 -1.28 -7.34
CA LEU A 77 8.14 -1.85 -8.70
C LEU A 77 8.90 -0.92 -9.65
N MET A 78 8.68 0.40 -9.55
CA MET A 78 9.37 1.40 -10.36
C MET A 78 10.86 1.49 -10.03
N HIS A 79 11.23 1.45 -8.74
CA HIS A 79 12.63 1.39 -8.31
C HIS A 79 13.33 0.11 -8.81
N GLY A 80 12.58 -0.99 -8.94
CA GLY A 80 13.05 -2.22 -9.57
C GLY A 80 13.19 -2.15 -11.10
N GLY A 81 12.79 -1.04 -11.74
CA GLY A 81 12.84 -0.87 -13.20
C GLY A 81 11.73 -1.61 -13.95
N TYR A 82 10.65 -2.02 -13.29
CA TYR A 82 9.54 -2.74 -13.91
C TYR A 82 8.50 -1.79 -14.50
N HIS A 83 7.99 -2.13 -15.68
CA HIS A 83 6.82 -1.46 -16.24
C HIS A 83 5.56 -1.95 -15.54
N VAL A 84 4.77 -1.01 -14.98
CA VAL A 84 3.58 -1.32 -14.18
C VAL A 84 2.32 -0.88 -14.91
N LEU A 85 1.32 -1.77 -14.95
CA LEU A 85 -0.04 -1.42 -15.37
C LEU A 85 -0.92 -1.25 -14.13
N PHE A 86 -1.44 -0.04 -13.93
CA PHE A 86 -2.34 0.25 -12.82
C PHE A 86 -3.81 0.17 -13.28
N SER A 87 -4.50 -0.90 -12.92
CA SER A 87 -5.86 -1.22 -13.38
C SER A 87 -6.93 -0.94 -12.32
N GLY A 88 -8.12 -0.54 -12.76
CA GLY A 88 -9.29 -0.30 -11.90
C GLY A 88 -10.37 0.50 -12.62
N GLU A 89 -11.50 0.75 -11.95
CA GLU A 89 -12.62 1.51 -12.54
C GLU A 89 -12.26 2.97 -12.85
N THR A 90 -12.96 3.58 -13.82
CA THR A 90 -12.75 4.99 -14.18
C THR A 90 -13.11 5.90 -13.00
N GLY A 91 -12.29 6.92 -12.73
CA GLY A 91 -12.59 7.93 -11.70
C GLY A 91 -12.04 7.64 -10.29
N VAL A 92 -11.39 6.49 -10.05
CA VAL A 92 -10.85 6.12 -8.72
C VAL A 92 -9.51 6.79 -8.36
N GLY A 93 -9.14 7.89 -9.01
CA GLY A 93 -7.92 8.64 -8.67
C GLY A 93 -6.59 8.03 -9.15
N LYS A 94 -6.60 6.97 -9.97
CA LYS A 94 -5.38 6.30 -10.49
C LYS A 94 -4.32 7.24 -11.07
N SER A 95 -4.71 8.06 -12.05
CA SER A 95 -3.77 8.95 -12.73
C SER A 95 -3.22 10.02 -11.79
N VAL A 96 -4.04 10.49 -10.85
CA VAL A 96 -3.65 11.52 -9.89
C VAL A 96 -2.69 10.96 -8.85
N GLY A 97 -2.91 9.72 -8.40
CA GLY A 97 -2.00 9.03 -7.48
C GLY A 97 -0.62 8.73 -8.06
N ILE A 98 -0.51 8.55 -9.39
CA ILE A 98 0.77 8.29 -10.08
C ILE A 98 1.56 9.58 -10.36
N GLN A 99 0.89 10.73 -10.50
CA GLN A 99 1.54 12.00 -10.88
C GLN A 99 2.28 12.70 -9.74
N GLN A 100 2.21 12.18 -8.51
CA GLN A 100 2.99 12.65 -7.36
C GLN A 100 4.32 11.92 -7.22
#